data_AF-A0A8T3S529-F1
#
_entry.id   AF-A0A8T3S529-F1
#
_cell.length_a   1.000
_cell.length_b   1.000
_cell.length_c   1.000
_cell.angle_alpha   90.00
_cell.angle_beta   90.00
_cell.angle_gamma   90.00
#
_symmetry.space_group_name_H-M   'P 1'
#
loop_
_entity.id
_entity.type
_entity.pdbx_description
1 polymer ?
#
loop_
_entity_poly.entity_id
_entity_poly.type
_entity_poly.pdbx_seq_one_letter_code
_entity_poly.pdbx_strand_id
1 'polypeptide(L)'
;MAPAGNDLVAGTMPHAIFVETNIDGRGQVGAYAAELPGCAVFAPTDDEATSTMPRRVSRFTAWLRASGESQPDFVGDNWYEVERAAAPEGGRAAFTLDELPPSDAEFATWMRWMELAREELADALDGGDPSAAADLLDAIERQDVAFVRDLGGGAPELTVDAIDRLYAARDALTDALSAAGPYQDGVRRMLRLAIADDLRAAEALRPSA
;
A
#
# COMPACT_ATOMS: atom_id res chain seq x y z
N MET A 1 39.46 -24.12 -29.81
CA MET A 1 39.40 -23.31 -28.58
C MET A 1 38.74 -21.99 -28.95
N ALA A 2 37.44 -21.91 -28.76
CA ALA A 2 36.62 -20.72 -28.97
C ALA A 2 36.09 -20.28 -27.59
N PRO A 3 35.94 -18.98 -27.31
CA PRO A 3 35.56 -18.53 -25.98
C PRO A 3 34.12 -18.92 -25.67
N ALA A 4 33.90 -19.34 -24.42
CA ALA A 4 32.61 -19.70 -23.87
C ALA A 4 31.60 -18.56 -24.07
N GLY A 5 30.42 -18.91 -24.58
CA GLY A 5 29.29 -18.00 -24.65
C GLY A 5 28.96 -17.49 -23.26
N ASN A 6 28.77 -16.17 -23.19
CA ASN A 6 28.07 -15.51 -22.11
C ASN A 6 26.63 -16.04 -22.14
N ASP A 7 26.36 -17.13 -21.44
CA ASP A 7 25.01 -17.50 -21.05
C ASP A 7 24.55 -16.43 -20.06
N LEU A 8 23.90 -15.40 -20.60
CA LEU A 8 23.06 -14.49 -19.85
C LEU A 8 22.02 -15.35 -19.14
N VAL A 9 22.28 -15.66 -17.87
CA VAL A 9 21.30 -16.21 -16.94
C VAL A 9 20.06 -15.34 -17.07
N ALA A 10 18.94 -15.92 -17.50
CA ALA A 10 17.66 -15.25 -17.55
C ALA A 10 17.44 -14.54 -16.20
N GLY A 11 17.39 -13.20 -16.25
CA GLY A 11 17.55 -12.34 -15.09
C GLY A 11 16.47 -12.58 -14.04
N THR A 12 16.89 -13.15 -12.92
CA THR A 12 16.14 -13.08 -11.67
C THR A 12 16.13 -11.63 -11.21
N MET A 13 15.07 -10.86 -11.45
CA MET A 13 15.00 -9.48 -10.96
C MET A 13 14.80 -9.52 -9.43
N PRO A 14 15.75 -8.99 -8.64
CA PRO A 14 15.58 -8.89 -7.19
C PRO A 14 14.42 -7.94 -6.87
N HIS A 15 13.73 -8.19 -5.76
CA HIS A 15 12.64 -7.36 -5.29
C HIS A 15 13.14 -6.00 -4.78
N ALA A 16 12.57 -4.92 -5.32
CA ALA A 16 12.89 -3.56 -4.90
C ALA A 16 12.03 -3.16 -3.69
N ILE A 17 12.70 -2.64 -2.65
CA ILE A 17 12.05 -2.11 -1.44
C ILE A 17 12.21 -0.59 -1.39
N PHE A 18 11.09 0.11 -1.19
CA PHE A 18 11.09 1.51 -0.76
C PHE A 18 11.01 1.59 0.76
N VAL A 19 11.81 2.48 1.36
CA VAL A 19 11.79 2.71 2.81
C VAL A 19 11.33 4.13 3.10
N GLU A 20 10.20 4.24 3.81
CA GLU A 20 9.68 5.49 4.34
C GLU A 20 9.97 5.58 5.84
N THR A 21 10.66 6.63 6.29
CA THR A 21 10.96 6.83 7.70
C THR A 21 10.06 7.90 8.33
N ASN A 22 9.79 7.77 9.64
CA ASN A 22 9.03 8.73 10.45
C ASN A 22 7.56 8.90 10.03
N ILE A 23 6.91 7.80 9.64
CA ILE A 23 5.53 7.78 9.11
C ILE A 23 4.52 8.40 10.10
N ASP A 24 4.73 8.17 11.39
CA ASP A 24 3.84 8.61 12.47
C ASP A 24 4.37 9.82 13.26
N GLY A 25 5.49 10.42 12.82
CA GLY A 25 6.18 11.48 13.56
C GLY A 25 6.88 11.00 14.85
N ARG A 26 6.90 9.69 15.12
CA ARG A 26 7.49 9.06 16.32
C ARG A 26 8.58 8.04 15.97
N GLY A 27 9.05 8.07 14.72
CA GLY A 27 10.13 7.21 14.23
C GLY A 27 9.68 5.88 13.63
N GLN A 28 8.39 5.64 13.40
CA GLN A 28 7.95 4.43 12.69
C GLN A 28 8.48 4.40 11.25
N VAL A 29 8.89 3.21 10.80
CA VAL A 29 9.41 2.94 9.47
C VAL A 29 8.45 2.04 8.69
N GLY A 30 8.24 2.34 7.42
CA GLY A 30 7.49 1.51 6.48
C GLY A 30 8.39 1.03 5.35
N ALA A 31 8.46 -0.28 5.13
CA ALA A 31 9.07 -0.88 3.96
C ALA A 31 7.97 -1.32 2.99
N TYR A 32 8.09 -0.96 1.71
CA TYR A 32 7.09 -1.28 0.67
C TYR A 32 7.75 -2.05 -0.46
N ALA A 33 7.11 -3.12 -0.95
CA ALA A 33 7.53 -3.76 -2.19
C ALA A 33 7.11 -2.87 -3.38
N ALA A 34 8.08 -2.46 -4.21
CA ALA A 34 7.86 -1.52 -5.30
C ALA A 34 6.90 -2.06 -6.36
N GLU A 35 6.91 -3.37 -6.58
CA GLU A 35 6.17 -4.08 -7.62
C GLU A 35 4.80 -4.57 -7.13
N LEU A 36 4.51 -4.46 -5.83
CA LEU A 36 3.28 -4.93 -5.21
C LEU A 36 2.65 -3.81 -4.38
N PRO A 37 1.86 -2.92 -5.00
CA PRO A 37 1.14 -1.88 -4.27
C PRO A 37 0.33 -2.44 -3.11
N GLY A 38 0.48 -1.84 -1.93
CA GLY A 38 -0.13 -2.32 -0.69
C GLY A 38 0.68 -3.33 0.12
N CYS A 39 1.68 -3.97 -0.48
CA CYS A 39 2.54 -4.90 0.23
C CYS A 39 3.60 -4.16 1.04
N ALA A 40 3.28 -3.91 2.31
CA ALA A 40 4.12 -3.13 3.22
C ALA A 40 4.32 -3.79 4.58
N VAL A 41 5.45 -3.51 5.22
CA VAL A 41 5.75 -3.79 6.63
C VAL A 41 5.91 -2.45 7.36
N PHE A 42 5.35 -2.34 8.56
CA PHE A 42 5.56 -1.20 9.44
C PHE A 42 6.22 -1.65 10.73
N ALA A 43 7.37 -1.07 11.08
CA ALA A 43 8.16 -1.47 12.24
C ALA A 43 8.86 -0.28 12.91
N PRO A 44 9.33 -0.42 14.17
CA PRO A 44 10.11 0.61 14.86
C PRO A 44 11.49 0.89 14.25
N THR A 45 12.04 -0.02 13.45
CA THR A 45 13.39 0.09 12.88
C THR A 45 13.44 -0.32 11.42
N ASP A 46 14.42 0.23 10.70
CA ASP A 46 14.70 -0.12 9.30
C ASP A 46 14.99 -1.61 9.12
N ASP A 47 15.84 -2.17 9.99
CA ASP A 47 16.25 -3.57 9.92
C ASP A 47 15.04 -4.49 10.10
N GLU A 48 14.15 -4.18 11.04
CA GLU A 48 12.93 -4.96 11.27
C GLU A 48 11.95 -4.85 10.10
N ALA A 49 11.77 -3.64 9.56
CA ALA A 49 10.87 -3.40 8.43
C ALA A 49 11.35 -4.16 7.17
N THR A 50 12.63 -4.04 6.82
CA THR A 50 13.21 -4.63 5.61
C THR A 50 13.38 -6.15 5.73
N SER A 51 13.86 -6.66 6.87
CA SER A 51 14.06 -8.11 7.06
C SER A 51 12.76 -8.91 7.10
N THR A 52 11.63 -8.26 7.37
CA THR A 52 10.30 -8.88 7.39
C THR A 52 9.61 -8.92 6.01
N MET A 53 10.10 -8.15 5.03
CA MET A 53 9.51 -8.07 3.68
C MET A 53 9.31 -9.42 2.99
N PRO A 54 10.26 -10.39 3.02
CA PRO A 54 10.06 -11.68 2.37
C PRO A 54 8.82 -12.43 2.88
N ARG A 55 8.62 -12.40 4.21
CA ARG A 55 7.44 -13.01 4.85
C ARG A 55 6.17 -12.24 4.52
N ARG A 56 6.24 -10.91 4.48
CA ARG A 56 5.11 -10.06 4.12
C ARG A 56 4.65 -10.34 2.69
N VAL A 57 5.57 -10.42 1.74
CA VAL A 57 5.25 -10.75 0.34
C VAL A 57 4.64 -12.13 0.22
N SER A 58 5.17 -13.14 0.90
CA SER A 58 4.56 -14.49 0.93
C SER A 58 3.11 -14.47 1.45
N ARG A 59 2.81 -13.65 2.47
CA ARG A 59 1.44 -13.52 2.99
C ARG A 59 0.54 -12.75 2.04
N PHE A 60 1.01 -11.63 1.51
CA PHE A 60 0.26 -10.79 0.58
C PHE A 60 -0.08 -11.53 -0.71
N THR A 61 0.87 -12.28 -1.26
CA THR A 61 0.66 -13.13 -2.44
C THR A 61 -0.30 -14.29 -2.18
N ALA A 62 -0.24 -14.91 -0.99
CA ALA A 62 -1.21 -15.91 -0.59
C ALA A 62 -2.62 -15.32 -0.45
N TRP A 63 -2.74 -14.11 0.10
CA TRP A 63 -3.99 -13.36 0.19
C TRP A 63 -4.57 -13.06 -1.19
N LEU A 64 -3.78 -12.48 -2.11
CA LEU A 64 -4.21 -12.25 -3.50
C LEU A 64 -4.75 -13.53 -4.16
N ARG A 65 -4.02 -14.65 -4.00
CA ARG A 65 -4.43 -15.94 -4.57
C ARG A 65 -5.73 -16.45 -3.95
N ALA A 66 -5.92 -16.29 -2.64
CA ALA A 66 -7.15 -16.68 -1.95
C ALA A 66 -8.35 -15.88 -2.45
N SER A 67 -8.13 -14.61 -2.81
CA SER A 67 -9.14 -13.70 -3.39
C SER A 67 -9.31 -13.87 -4.90
N GLY A 68 -8.64 -14.84 -5.54
CA GLY A 68 -8.76 -15.10 -6.97
C GLY A 68 -7.95 -14.15 -7.87
N GLU A 69 -7.12 -13.30 -7.29
CA GLU A 69 -6.23 -12.39 -8.03
C GLU A 69 -4.90 -13.08 -8.37
N SER A 70 -4.33 -12.70 -9.51
CA SER A 70 -2.98 -13.10 -9.91
C SER A 70 -1.95 -12.08 -9.43
N GLN A 71 -0.86 -12.56 -8.84
CA GLN A 71 0.34 -11.74 -8.64
C GLN A 71 1.18 -11.69 -9.91
N PRO A 72 2.05 -10.69 -10.08
CA PRO A 72 3.15 -10.77 -11.03
C PRO A 72 4.03 -12.00 -10.75
N ASP A 73 4.54 -12.64 -11.81
CA ASP A 73 5.53 -13.70 -11.68
C ASP A 73 6.87 -13.11 -11.23
N PHE A 74 7.32 -13.48 -10.03
CA PHE A 74 8.62 -13.06 -9.50
C PHE A 74 9.62 -14.21 -9.58
N VAL A 75 10.87 -13.87 -9.92
CA VAL A 75 11.96 -14.83 -9.96
C VAL A 75 13.11 -14.32 -9.09
N GLY A 76 13.20 -14.81 -7.86
CA GLY A 76 14.36 -14.61 -6.98
C GLY A 76 14.02 -14.28 -5.52
N ASP A 77 14.94 -14.64 -4.62
CA ASP A 77 14.83 -14.39 -3.16
C ASP A 77 15.66 -13.17 -2.70
N ASN A 78 16.19 -12.38 -3.64
CA ASN A 78 17.07 -11.25 -3.34
C ASN A 78 16.24 -9.96 -3.17
N TRP A 79 16.42 -9.27 -2.05
CA TRP A 79 15.73 -8.02 -1.70
C TRP A 79 16.75 -6.91 -1.52
N TYR A 80 16.47 -5.72 -2.03
CA TYR A 80 17.34 -4.56 -1.85
C TYR A 80 16.53 -3.27 -1.76
N GLU A 81 17.00 -2.37 -0.91
CA GLU A 81 16.49 -1.01 -0.85
C GLU A 81 16.89 -0.27 -2.13
N VAL A 82 15.91 0.29 -2.83
CA VAL A 82 16.13 1.09 -4.04
C VAL A 82 16.03 2.58 -3.76
N GLU A 83 15.23 2.96 -2.76
CA GLU A 83 14.99 4.35 -2.42
C GLU A 83 14.55 4.49 -0.98
N ARG A 84 14.93 5.62 -0.38
CA ARG A 84 14.59 5.98 0.98
C ARG A 84 14.22 7.44 1.08
N ALA A 85 13.13 7.71 1.79
CA ALA A 85 12.65 9.06 2.01
C ALA A 85 12.00 9.19 3.39
N ALA A 86 12.11 10.36 4.00
CA ALA A 86 11.35 10.67 5.20
C ALA A 86 9.95 11.15 4.83
N ALA A 87 8.95 10.77 5.62
CA ALA A 87 7.62 11.33 5.51
C ALA A 87 7.68 12.86 5.73
N PRO A 88 7.13 13.67 4.82
CA PRO A 88 7.03 15.11 5.01
C PRO A 88 6.06 15.43 6.16
N GLU A 89 6.14 16.65 6.71
CA GLU A 89 5.23 17.08 7.77
C GLU A 89 3.77 16.96 7.32
N GLY A 90 2.98 16.14 8.04
CA GLY A 90 1.56 15.94 7.75
C GLY A 90 1.26 15.12 6.50
N GLY A 91 2.23 14.40 5.91
CA GLY A 91 2.02 13.61 4.71
C GLY A 91 2.86 12.35 4.65
N ARG A 92 2.84 11.70 3.48
CA ARG A 92 3.62 10.49 3.17
C ARG A 92 4.72 10.78 2.16
N ALA A 93 5.78 9.99 2.15
CA ALA A 93 6.80 10.08 1.12
C ALA A 93 6.23 9.66 -0.25
N ALA A 94 6.71 10.34 -1.29
CA ALA A 94 6.60 9.89 -2.67
C ALA A 94 7.97 9.33 -3.09
N PHE A 95 7.96 8.21 -3.82
CA PHE A 95 9.16 7.61 -4.38
C PHE A 95 9.24 7.83 -5.89
N THR A 96 10.41 7.67 -6.49
CA THR A 96 10.59 7.89 -7.94
C THR A 96 9.62 7.06 -8.79
N LEU A 97 9.33 5.82 -8.37
CA LEU A 97 8.36 4.97 -9.08
C LEU A 97 6.92 5.51 -8.98
N ASP A 98 6.57 6.18 -7.88
CA ASP A 98 5.25 6.78 -7.67
C ASP A 98 4.92 7.87 -8.70
N GLU A 99 5.94 8.49 -9.31
CA GLU A 99 5.79 9.51 -10.35
C GLU A 99 5.44 8.91 -11.72
N LEU A 100 5.59 7.59 -11.89
CA LEU A 100 5.25 6.91 -13.13
C LEU A 100 3.78 6.45 -13.10
N PRO A 101 2.94 6.90 -14.05
CA PRO A 101 1.56 6.46 -14.10
C PRO A 101 1.49 4.94 -14.32
N PRO A 102 0.54 4.24 -13.69
CA PRO A 102 0.24 2.85 -14.08
C PRO A 102 -0.22 2.76 -15.53
N SER A 103 -0.04 1.58 -16.11
CA SER A 103 -0.82 1.16 -17.27
C SER A 103 -2.31 0.97 -16.90
N ASP A 104 -3.19 1.00 -17.90
CA ASP A 104 -4.63 0.75 -17.69
C ASP A 104 -4.89 -0.60 -16.98
N ALA A 105 -4.11 -1.63 -17.32
CA ALA A 105 -4.24 -2.97 -16.74
C ALA A 105 -3.76 -3.04 -15.29
N GLU A 106 -2.65 -2.38 -14.97
CA GLU A 106 -2.17 -2.23 -13.59
C GLU A 106 -3.20 -1.47 -12.75
N PHE A 107 -3.68 -0.33 -13.24
CA PHE A 107 -4.66 0.49 -12.54
C PHE A 107 -5.95 -0.29 -12.25
N ALA A 108 -6.52 -0.96 -13.26
CA ALA A 108 -7.71 -1.78 -13.06
C ALA A 108 -7.48 -2.89 -12.03
N THR A 109 -6.27 -3.47 -11.99
CA THR A 109 -5.90 -4.50 -11.02
C THR A 109 -5.76 -3.95 -9.61
N TRP A 110 -5.10 -2.81 -9.45
CA TRP A 110 -4.90 -2.20 -8.14
C TRP A 110 -6.16 -1.58 -7.57
N MET A 111 -7.10 -1.11 -8.41
CA MET A 111 -8.44 -0.75 -7.96
C MET A 111 -9.16 -1.94 -7.32
N ARG A 112 -9.10 -3.13 -7.94
CA ARG A 112 -9.65 -4.37 -7.34
C ARG A 112 -8.93 -4.73 -6.04
N TRP A 113 -7.60 -4.59 -5.99
CA TRP A 113 -6.85 -4.87 -4.75
C TRP A 113 -7.20 -3.89 -3.62
N MET A 114 -7.50 -2.64 -3.95
CA MET A 114 -7.99 -1.65 -3.00
C MET A 114 -9.38 -2.02 -2.48
N GLU A 115 -10.29 -2.45 -3.35
CA GLU A 115 -11.61 -2.97 -2.93
C GLU A 115 -11.45 -4.16 -1.96
N LEU A 116 -10.61 -5.15 -2.31
CA LEU A 116 -10.33 -6.30 -1.44
C LEU A 116 -9.72 -5.88 -0.09
N ALA A 117 -8.79 -4.93 -0.08
CA ALA A 117 -8.19 -4.45 1.17
C ALA A 117 -9.22 -3.74 2.09
N ARG A 118 -10.18 -3.04 1.49
CA ARG A 118 -11.29 -2.41 2.21
C ARG A 118 -12.26 -3.43 2.77
N GLU A 119 -12.56 -4.48 2.02
CA GLU A 119 -13.34 -5.62 2.51
C GLU A 119 -12.66 -6.29 3.71
N GLU A 120 -11.36 -6.57 3.64
CA GLU A 120 -10.58 -7.15 4.75
C GLU A 120 -10.65 -6.31 6.02
N LEU A 121 -10.69 -4.98 5.89
CA LEU A 121 -10.81 -4.06 7.00
C LEU A 121 -12.25 -3.94 7.51
N ALA A 122 -13.25 -3.94 6.62
CA ALA A 122 -14.65 -3.99 7.03
C ALA A 122 -14.92 -5.24 7.88
N ASP A 123 -14.46 -6.41 7.42
CA ASP A 123 -14.55 -7.68 8.16
C ASP A 123 -13.83 -7.59 9.52
N ALA A 124 -12.68 -6.93 9.59
CA ALA A 124 -11.93 -6.75 10.82
C ALA A 124 -12.62 -5.77 11.80
N LEU A 125 -13.30 -4.74 11.29
CA LEU A 125 -14.10 -3.81 12.10
C LEU A 125 -15.33 -4.50 12.69
N ASP A 126 -15.99 -5.37 11.92
CA ASP A 126 -17.15 -6.14 12.38
C ASP A 126 -16.78 -7.17 13.47
N GLY A 127 -15.56 -7.72 13.41
CA GLY A 127 -15.06 -8.72 14.35
C GLY A 127 -14.24 -8.17 15.52
N GLY A 128 -13.83 -6.91 15.48
CA GLY A 128 -12.84 -6.31 16.39
C GLY A 128 -13.38 -5.15 17.24
N ASP A 129 -12.50 -4.59 18.08
CA ASP A 129 -12.76 -3.31 18.77
C ASP A 129 -12.09 -2.18 17.98
N PRO A 130 -12.86 -1.28 17.33
CA PRO A 130 -12.29 -0.19 16.55
C PRO A 130 -11.37 0.74 17.35
N SER A 131 -11.54 0.81 18.67
CA SER A 131 -10.68 1.65 19.53
C SER A 131 -9.23 1.16 19.56
N ALA A 132 -8.97 -0.12 19.25
CA ALA A 132 -7.62 -0.67 19.15
C ALA A 132 -6.80 -0.08 18.00
N ALA A 133 -7.46 0.46 16.98
CA ALA A 133 -6.83 1.07 15.81
C ALA A 133 -7.24 2.53 15.57
N ALA A 134 -7.86 3.21 16.56
CA ALA A 134 -8.45 4.54 16.38
C ALA A 134 -7.52 5.56 15.71
N ASP A 135 -6.29 5.71 16.23
CA ASP A 135 -5.30 6.65 15.67
C ASP A 135 -4.96 6.34 14.19
N LEU A 136 -4.96 5.06 13.82
CA LEU A 136 -4.68 4.61 12.45
C LEU A 136 -5.87 4.84 11.54
N LEU A 137 -7.09 4.55 12.00
CA LEU A 137 -8.33 4.81 11.25
C LEU A 137 -8.49 6.32 10.98
N ASP A 138 -8.23 7.17 11.98
CA ASP A 138 -8.24 8.63 11.84
C ASP A 138 -7.13 9.15 10.90
N ALA A 139 -5.99 8.46 10.82
CA ALA A 139 -4.93 8.78 9.87
C ALA A 139 -5.33 8.41 8.43
N ILE A 140 -5.97 7.26 8.23
CA ILE A 140 -6.50 6.81 6.94
C ILE A 140 -7.58 7.78 6.44
N GLU A 141 -8.57 8.12 7.28
CA GLU A 141 -9.62 9.08 6.94
C GLU A 141 -9.03 10.40 6.41
N ARG A 142 -8.07 10.97 7.16
CA ARG A 142 -7.42 12.24 6.77
C ARG A 142 -6.62 12.12 5.47
N GLN A 143 -5.95 10.99 5.27
CA GLN A 143 -5.17 10.73 4.06
C GLN A 143 -6.09 10.59 2.83
N ASP A 144 -7.17 9.84 2.94
CA ASP A 144 -8.12 9.63 1.85
C ASP A 144 -8.79 10.95 1.45
N VAL A 145 -9.19 11.78 2.43
CA VAL A 145 -9.71 13.13 2.18
C VAL A 145 -8.69 14.02 1.49
N ALA A 146 -7.40 13.91 1.84
CA ALA A 146 -6.34 14.67 1.18
C ALA A 146 -6.17 14.22 -0.28
N PHE A 147 -6.14 12.92 -0.54
CA PHE A 147 -6.05 12.37 -1.90
C PHE A 147 -7.25 12.75 -2.76
N VAL A 148 -8.48 12.73 -2.22
CA VAL A 148 -9.67 13.22 -2.94
C VAL A 148 -9.48 14.67 -3.40
N ARG A 149 -8.94 15.53 -2.54
CA ARG A 149 -8.67 16.94 -2.91
C ARG A 149 -7.58 17.06 -3.96
N ASP A 150 -6.51 16.27 -3.85
CA ASP A 150 -5.40 16.26 -4.82
C ASP A 150 -5.86 15.81 -6.21
N LEU A 151 -6.84 14.90 -6.27
CA LEU A 151 -7.49 14.46 -7.51
C LEU A 151 -8.55 15.44 -8.03
N GLY A 152 -8.77 16.58 -7.34
CA GLY A 152 -9.79 17.56 -7.69
C GLY A 152 -11.23 17.12 -7.40
N GLY A 153 -11.41 16.08 -6.58
CA GLY A 153 -12.70 15.58 -6.15
C GLY A 153 -13.42 16.51 -5.16
N GLY A 154 -14.74 16.33 -5.05
CA GLY A 154 -15.54 17.02 -4.05
C GLY A 154 -15.23 16.52 -2.64
N ALA A 155 -15.20 17.42 -1.65
CA ALA A 155 -15.03 17.01 -0.26
C ALA A 155 -16.19 16.08 0.17
N PRO A 156 -15.91 14.93 0.80
CA PRO A 156 -16.97 14.05 1.29
C PRO A 156 -17.79 14.72 2.38
N GLU A 157 -19.08 14.37 2.46
CA GLU A 157 -19.92 14.73 3.60
C GLU A 157 -19.56 13.83 4.78
N LEU A 158 -18.86 14.39 5.77
CA LEU A 158 -18.40 13.66 6.95
C LEU A 158 -19.43 13.72 8.08
N THR A 159 -19.72 12.58 8.68
CA THR A 159 -20.61 12.46 9.84
C THR A 159 -19.84 12.65 11.16
N VAL A 160 -20.54 12.60 12.30
CA VAL A 160 -19.90 12.66 13.64
C VAL A 160 -19.36 11.28 14.05
N ASP A 161 -19.89 10.20 13.51
CA ASP A 161 -19.44 8.84 13.79
C ASP A 161 -18.12 8.54 13.06
N ALA A 162 -17.15 7.99 13.77
CA ALA A 162 -15.81 7.79 13.23
C ALA A 162 -15.76 6.72 12.12
N ILE A 163 -16.58 5.69 12.24
CA ILE A 163 -16.62 4.60 11.26
C ILE A 163 -17.35 5.05 10.01
N ASP A 164 -18.46 5.75 10.16
CA ASP A 164 -19.19 6.33 9.03
C ASP A 164 -18.31 7.34 8.26
N ARG A 165 -17.51 8.18 8.96
CA ARG A 165 -16.54 9.08 8.30
C ARG A 165 -15.50 8.32 7.49
N LEU A 166 -14.96 7.24 8.05
CA LEU A 166 -13.98 6.41 7.39
C LEU A 166 -14.55 5.82 6.09
N TYR A 167 -15.76 5.28 6.13
CA TYR A 167 -16.43 4.77 4.94
C TYR A 167 -16.71 5.87 3.91
N ALA A 168 -17.19 7.04 4.34
CA ALA A 168 -17.43 8.17 3.45
C ALA A 168 -16.14 8.66 2.75
N ALA A 169 -15.02 8.72 3.48
CA ALA A 169 -13.72 9.10 2.91
C ALA A 169 -13.23 8.08 1.88
N ARG A 170 -13.40 6.78 2.18
CA ARG A 170 -13.05 5.68 1.28
C ARG A 170 -13.86 5.70 0.00
N ASP A 171 -15.17 5.80 0.10
CA ASP A 171 -16.07 5.83 -1.07
C ASP A 171 -15.68 7.01 -1.98
N ALA A 172 -15.50 8.19 -1.38
CA ALA A 172 -15.05 9.36 -2.12
C ALA A 172 -13.68 9.16 -2.80
N LEU A 173 -12.72 8.49 -2.15
CA LEU A 173 -11.43 8.17 -2.76
C LEU A 173 -11.58 7.20 -3.94
N THR A 174 -12.44 6.18 -3.85
CA THR A 174 -12.67 5.25 -4.97
C THR A 174 -13.32 5.95 -6.15
N ASP A 175 -14.29 6.82 -5.90
CA ASP A 175 -14.94 7.61 -6.95
C ASP A 175 -13.94 8.57 -7.59
N ALA A 176 -13.11 9.26 -6.79
CA ALA A 176 -12.10 10.19 -7.29
C ALA A 176 -11.03 9.48 -8.13
N LEU A 177 -10.51 8.34 -7.68
CA LEU A 177 -9.54 7.55 -8.44
C LEU A 177 -10.16 7.03 -9.75
N SER A 178 -11.40 6.53 -9.70
CA SER A 178 -12.10 6.04 -10.89
C SER A 178 -12.34 7.15 -11.91
N ALA A 179 -12.66 8.37 -11.46
CA ALA A 179 -12.86 9.53 -12.32
C ALA A 179 -11.54 10.08 -12.91
N ALA A 180 -10.46 10.05 -12.13
CA ALA A 180 -9.14 10.54 -12.54
C ALA A 180 -8.47 9.60 -13.56
N GLY A 181 -8.62 8.29 -13.36
CA GLY A 181 -8.02 7.27 -14.21
C GLY A 181 -6.50 7.10 -14.03
N PRO A 182 -5.88 6.21 -14.83
CA PRO A 182 -4.50 5.75 -14.60
C PRO A 182 -3.41 6.81 -14.84
N TYR A 183 -3.69 7.83 -15.64
CA TYR A 183 -2.67 8.79 -16.10
C TYR A 183 -2.56 10.03 -15.22
N GLN A 184 -3.39 10.16 -14.19
CA GLN A 184 -3.32 11.28 -13.26
C GLN A 184 -2.09 11.13 -12.36
N ASP A 185 -1.37 12.24 -12.16
CA ASP A 185 -0.18 12.29 -11.32
C ASP A 185 -0.47 11.77 -9.91
N GLY A 186 0.40 10.91 -9.40
CA GLY A 186 0.32 10.38 -8.03
C GLY A 186 -0.66 9.21 -7.81
N VAL A 187 -1.42 8.78 -8.81
CA VAL A 187 -2.38 7.65 -8.66
C VAL A 187 -1.72 6.37 -8.16
N ARG A 188 -0.51 6.05 -8.65
CA ARG A 188 0.27 4.89 -8.17
C ARG A 188 0.54 4.99 -6.66
N ARG A 189 0.95 6.17 -6.20
CA ARG A 189 1.21 6.45 -4.79
C ARG A 189 -0.04 6.25 -3.95
N MET A 190 -1.15 6.83 -4.39
CA MET A 190 -2.42 6.79 -3.67
C MET A 190 -2.90 5.35 -3.50
N LEU A 191 -2.87 4.55 -4.57
CA LEU A 191 -3.21 3.12 -4.53
C LEU A 191 -2.26 2.33 -3.62
N ARG A 192 -0.94 2.53 -3.74
CA ARG A 192 0.05 1.87 -2.87
C ARG A 192 -0.25 2.12 -1.39
N LEU A 193 -0.55 3.37 -1.03
CA LEU A 193 -0.77 3.79 0.35
C LEU A 193 -2.14 3.34 0.87
N ALA A 194 -3.22 3.53 0.12
CA ALA A 194 -4.57 3.13 0.51
C ALA A 194 -4.65 1.62 0.80
N ILE A 195 -4.13 0.78 -0.11
CA ILE A 195 -4.11 -0.68 0.08
C ILE A 195 -3.27 -1.05 1.31
N ALA A 196 -2.09 -0.42 1.49
CA ALA A 196 -1.18 -0.75 2.58
C ALA A 196 -1.78 -0.39 3.94
N ASP A 197 -2.40 0.79 4.05
CA ASP A 197 -2.93 1.28 5.30
C ASP A 197 -4.23 0.54 5.70
N ASP A 198 -5.10 0.20 4.73
CA ASP A 198 -6.28 -0.63 5.00
C ASP A 198 -5.90 -2.02 5.51
N LEU A 199 -4.95 -2.70 4.85
CA LEU A 199 -4.47 -4.00 5.33
C LEU A 199 -3.76 -3.91 6.69
N ARG A 200 -3.02 -2.83 6.94
CA ARG A 200 -2.37 -2.58 8.24
C ARG A 200 -3.42 -2.40 9.34
N ALA A 201 -4.49 -1.65 9.08
CA ALA A 201 -5.56 -1.45 10.05
C ALA A 201 -6.35 -2.74 10.29
N ALA A 202 -6.61 -3.52 9.25
CA ALA A 202 -7.24 -4.84 9.39
C ALA A 202 -6.40 -5.77 10.28
N GLU A 203 -5.08 -5.76 10.10
CA GLU A 203 -4.16 -6.54 10.95
C GLU A 203 -4.14 -6.06 12.41
N ALA A 204 -4.20 -4.75 12.65
CA ALA A 204 -4.21 -4.19 14.01
C ALA A 204 -5.51 -4.51 14.78
N LEU A 205 -6.63 -4.67 14.07
CA LEU A 205 -7.93 -5.01 14.64
C LEU A 205 -8.10 -6.52 14.92
N ARG A 206 -7.32 -7.36 14.24
CA ARG A 206 -7.38 -8.81 14.44
C ARG A 206 -6.78 -9.19 15.79
N PRO A 207 -7.43 -10.10 16.55
CA PRO A 207 -6.85 -10.65 17.76
C PRO A 207 -5.47 -11.25 17.44
N SER A 208 -4.46 -10.92 18.24
CA SER A 208 -3.17 -11.60 18.16
C SER A 208 -3.39 -13.08 18.45
N ALA A 209 -3.23 -13.92 17.42
CA ALA A 209 -3.33 -15.38 17.54
C ALA A 209 -2.17 -15.97 18.36
#